data_AF-A0A9Q1B526-F1
#
_entry.id   AF-A0A9Q1B526-F1
#
_cell.length_a   1.000
_cell.length_b   1.000
_cell.length_c   1.000
_cell.angle_alpha   90.00
_cell.angle_beta   90.00
_cell.angle_gamma   90.00
#
_symmetry.space_group_name_H-M   'P 1'
#
loop_
_entity.id
_entity.type
_entity.pdbx_description
1 polymer ?
#
loop_
_entity_poly.entity_id
_entity_poly.type
_entity_poly.pdbx_seq_one_letter_code
_entity_poly.pdbx_strand_id
1 'polypeptide(L)'
;MDAIEITKKLEIPPNFETEVRKRRGGKQFEYEAQEEAPHDPKQKFKISFYYTVLDMAIESVEERFQQLQQYNSLFGFLYDIQGQQKCTADVLKAWKNLEKSLMDNGNKSIDAKDLCCELIAIA
;
A
#
# COMPACT_ATOMS: atom_id res chain seq x y z
N MET A 1 -6.72 -17.53 -6.09
CA MET A 1 -5.97 -18.80 -6.07
C MET A 1 -6.18 -19.43 -4.72
N ASP A 2 -6.59 -20.69 -4.70
CA ASP A 2 -6.87 -21.41 -3.45
C ASP A 2 -5.57 -21.95 -2.83
N ALA A 3 -5.48 -22.00 -1.49
CA ALA A 3 -4.29 -22.50 -0.79
C ALA A 3 -3.93 -23.95 -1.16
N ILE A 4 -4.95 -24.77 -1.47
CA ILE A 4 -4.81 -26.15 -1.97
C ILE A 4 -4.20 -26.19 -3.37
N GLU A 5 -4.49 -25.19 -4.20
CA GLU A 5 -3.97 -25.09 -5.57
C GLU A 5 -2.48 -24.69 -5.55
N ILE A 6 -2.10 -23.77 -4.65
CA ILE A 6 -0.72 -23.32 -4.47
C ILE A 6 0.16 -24.46 -3.95
N THR A 7 -0.31 -25.19 -2.94
CA THR A 7 0.42 -26.35 -2.37
C THR A 7 0.65 -27.45 -3.40
N LYS A 8 -0.35 -27.75 -4.24
CA LYS A 8 -0.18 -28.66 -5.39
C LYS A 8 0.88 -28.19 -6.39
N LYS A 9 0.91 -26.89 -6.71
CA LYS A 9 1.91 -26.31 -7.63
C LYS A 9 3.33 -26.33 -7.06
N LEU A 10 3.46 -26.20 -5.74
CA LEU A 10 4.75 -26.20 -5.04
C LEU A 10 5.19 -27.60 -4.58
N GLU A 11 4.43 -28.65 -4.91
CA GLU A 11 4.66 -30.03 -4.44
C GLU A 11 4.73 -30.17 -2.91
N ILE A 12 4.04 -29.28 -2.18
CA ILE A 12 3.96 -29.28 -0.72
C ILE A 12 2.69 -30.02 -0.28
N PRO A 13 2.74 -30.98 0.66
CA PRO A 13 1.55 -31.61 1.22
C PRO A 13 0.62 -30.58 1.87
N PRO A 14 -0.70 -30.54 1.54
CA PRO A 14 -1.63 -29.55 2.06
C PRO A 14 -2.15 -29.94 3.45
N ASN A 15 -1.27 -30.34 4.37
CA ASN A 15 -1.64 -30.77 5.71
C ASN A 15 -0.84 -29.99 6.75
N PHE A 16 -1.54 -29.43 7.72
CA PHE A 16 -0.88 -28.90 8.92
C PHE A 16 -0.58 -30.07 9.83
N GLU A 17 0.67 -30.20 10.28
CA GLU A 17 1.01 -31.21 11.27
C GLU A 17 0.15 -30.99 12.53
N THR A 18 -0.70 -31.96 12.85
CA THR A 18 -1.41 -32.01 14.13
C THR A 18 -0.41 -32.25 15.24
N GLU A 19 -0.42 -31.44 16.29
CA GLU A 19 0.62 -31.44 17.31
C GLU A 19 0.95 -32.84 17.85
N VAL A 20 2.26 -33.07 18.01
CA VAL A 20 2.82 -34.18 18.77
C VAL A 20 2.19 -34.16 20.17
N ARG A 21 1.62 -35.31 20.58
CA ARG A 21 0.97 -35.53 21.87
C ARG A 21 1.81 -34.92 23.01
N LYS A 22 1.32 -33.85 23.66
CA LYS A 22 2.01 -33.21 24.79
C LYS A 22 2.31 -34.24 25.88
N ARG A 23 3.59 -34.47 26.19
CA ARG A 23 3.97 -35.06 27.49
C ARG A 23 3.64 -34.02 28.56
N ARG A 24 2.62 -34.26 29.38
CA ARG A 24 2.42 -33.51 30.62
C ARG A 24 3.56 -33.88 31.56
N GLY A 25 4.65 -33.10 31.57
CA GLY A 25 5.57 -33.10 32.69
C GLY A 25 4.80 -32.65 33.94
N GLY A 26 4.99 -33.33 35.07
CA GLY A 26 4.40 -32.88 36.33
C GLY A 26 4.92 -31.49 36.65
N LYS A 27 4.03 -30.58 37.07
CA LYS A 27 4.45 -29.28 37.59
C LYS A 27 5.29 -29.49 38.85
N GLN A 28 6.47 -28.88 38.94
CA GLN A 28 7.30 -28.99 40.12
C GLN A 28 6.90 -27.93 41.17
N PHE A 29 6.41 -26.78 40.70
CA PHE A 29 5.97 -25.66 41.55
C PHE A 29 4.59 -25.12 41.16
N GLU A 30 3.88 -24.56 42.14
CA GLU A 30 2.49 -24.11 42.00
C GLU A 30 2.34 -22.84 41.14
N TYR A 31 3.41 -22.04 41.01
CA TYR A 31 3.44 -20.85 40.15
C TYR A 31 3.70 -21.16 38.67
N GLU A 32 4.00 -22.42 38.32
CA GLU A 32 4.17 -22.81 36.92
C GLU A 32 2.84 -22.66 36.18
N ALA A 33 2.76 -21.64 35.32
CA ALA A 33 1.67 -21.52 34.36
C ALA A 33 1.60 -22.82 33.55
N GLN A 34 0.39 -23.34 33.30
CA GLN A 34 0.27 -24.37 32.28
C GLN A 34 0.78 -23.76 30.97
N GLU A 35 1.70 -24.44 30.28
CA GLU A 35 2.02 -24.09 28.91
C GLU A 35 0.72 -24.07 28.10
N GLU A 36 0.20 -22.87 27.89
CA GLU A 36 -0.99 -22.62 27.11
C GLU A 36 -0.74 -23.25 25.75
N ALA A 37 -1.62 -24.17 25.35
CA ALA A 37 -1.43 -24.92 24.12
C ALA A 37 -1.29 -23.95 22.95
N PRO A 38 -0.38 -24.23 21.99
CA PRO A 38 -0.36 -23.44 20.78
C PRO A 38 -1.76 -23.48 20.17
N HIS A 39 -2.27 -22.29 19.91
CA HIS A 39 -3.46 -22.07 19.11
C HIS A 39 -3.43 -22.95 17.85
N ASP A 40 -4.60 -23.43 17.41
CA ASP A 40 -4.83 -24.20 16.17
C ASP A 40 -3.67 -24.05 15.16
N PRO A 41 -2.99 -25.14 14.72
CA PRO A 41 -1.84 -25.07 13.80
C PRO A 41 -2.10 -24.21 12.57
N LYS A 42 -3.33 -24.20 12.08
CA LYS A 42 -3.76 -23.35 10.96
C LYS A 42 -3.75 -21.87 11.35
N GLN A 43 -4.23 -21.54 12.54
CA GLN A 43 -4.20 -20.18 13.07
C GLN A 43 -2.77 -19.71 13.37
N LYS A 44 -1.91 -20.59 13.89
CA LYS A 44 -0.48 -20.29 14.06
C LYS A 44 0.19 -19.97 12.73
N PHE A 45 -0.02 -20.78 11.70
CA PHE A 45 0.49 -20.50 10.35
C PHE A 45 -0.05 -19.17 9.79
N LYS A 46 -1.35 -18.92 9.98
CA LYS A 46 -1.99 -17.68 9.51
C LYS A 46 -1.32 -16.44 10.11
N ILE A 47 -1.03 -16.45 11.41
CA ILE A 47 -0.44 -15.30 12.11
C ILE A 47 1.07 -15.21 11.84
N SER A 48 1.80 -16.31 12.00
CA SER A 48 3.28 -16.31 11.97
C SER A 48 3.90 -16.25 10.58
N PHE A 49 3.14 -16.60 9.54
CA PHE A 49 3.63 -16.60 8.17
C PHE A 49 2.74 -15.74 7.27
N TYR A 50 1.45 -16.08 7.16
CA TYR A 50 0.60 -15.44 6.15
C TYR A 50 0.43 -13.93 6.38
N TYR A 51 0.08 -13.51 7.59
CA TYR A 51 -0.02 -12.08 7.91
C TYR A 51 1.33 -11.38 7.86
N THR A 52 2.41 -12.01 8.34
CA THR A 52 3.75 -11.44 8.25
C THR A 52 4.16 -11.14 6.80
N VAL A 53 3.85 -12.04 5.85
CA VAL A 53 4.12 -11.80 4.42
C VAL A 53 3.24 -10.68 3.86
N LEU A 54 1.97 -10.60 4.28
CA LEU A 54 1.08 -9.51 3.86
C LEU A 54 1.54 -8.15 4.40
N ASP A 55 1.89 -8.07 5.68
CA ASP A 55 2.37 -6.84 6.30
C ASP A 55 3.64 -6.37 5.61
N MET A 56 4.60 -7.27 5.35
CA MET A 56 5.80 -6.95 4.57
C MET A 56 5.48 -6.47 3.16
N ALA A 57 4.52 -7.10 2.48
CA ALA A 57 4.11 -6.67 1.14
C ALA A 57 3.47 -5.28 1.17
N ILE A 58 2.63 -4.98 2.16
CA ILE A 58 2.02 -3.66 2.36
C ILE A 58 3.11 -2.62 2.62
N GLU A 59 3.98 -2.85 3.59
CA GLU A 59 5.10 -1.96 3.93
C GLU A 59 6.00 -1.72 2.71
N SER A 60 6.26 -2.74 1.90
CA SER A 60 7.12 -2.64 0.72
C SER A 60 6.56 -1.71 -0.37
N VAL A 61 5.24 -1.51 -0.42
CA VAL A 61 4.59 -0.66 -1.44
C VAL A 61 4.03 0.64 -0.88
N GLU A 62 3.88 0.75 0.44
CA GLU A 62 3.21 1.88 1.09
C GLU A 62 3.83 3.22 0.70
N GLU A 63 5.15 3.37 0.82
CA GLU A 63 5.85 4.61 0.46
C GLU A 63 5.59 5.01 -1.00
N ARG A 64 5.66 4.06 -1.92
CA ARG A 64 5.42 4.30 -3.34
C ARG A 64 3.97 4.71 -3.62
N PHE A 65 3.00 4.14 -2.91
CA PHE A 65 1.59 4.57 -3.02
C PHE A 65 1.39 5.99 -2.47
N GLN A 66 2.02 6.34 -1.35
CA GLN A 66 1.97 7.69 -0.79
C GLN A 66 2.59 8.72 -1.75
N GLN A 67 3.76 8.42 -2.31
CA GLN A 67 4.41 9.27 -3.32
C GLN A 67 3.54 9.42 -4.58
N LEU A 68 2.94 8.33 -5.06
CA LEU A 68 2.04 8.37 -6.22
C LEU A 68 0.79 9.21 -5.94
N GLN A 69 0.24 9.12 -4.73
CA GLN A 69 -0.90 9.94 -4.31
C GLN A 69 -0.54 11.43 -4.29
N GLN A 70 0.62 11.79 -3.74
CA GLN A 70 1.12 13.16 -3.75
C GLN A 70 1.34 13.66 -5.18
N TYR A 71 1.99 12.86 -6.02
CA TYR A 71 2.18 13.17 -7.44
C TYR A 71 0.83 13.40 -8.14
N ASN A 72 -0.13 12.49 -7.97
CA ASN A 72 -1.44 12.60 -8.58
C ASN A 72 -2.23 13.82 -8.06
N SER A 73 -2.07 14.19 -6.78
CA SER A 73 -2.70 15.41 -6.25
C SER A 73 -2.20 16.69 -6.92
N LEU A 74 -0.95 16.67 -7.42
CA LEU A 74 -0.29 17.84 -7.99
C LEU A 74 -0.40 17.88 -9.52
N PHE A 75 -0.19 16.75 -10.18
CA PHE A 75 -0.17 16.62 -11.65
C PHE A 75 -1.42 15.95 -12.23
N GLY A 76 -2.29 15.35 -11.42
CA GLY A 76 -3.41 14.52 -11.88
C GLY A 76 -4.37 15.26 -12.81
N PHE A 77 -4.61 16.55 -12.58
CA PHE A 77 -5.47 17.37 -13.42
C PHE A 77 -4.97 17.49 -14.88
N LEU A 78 -3.66 17.29 -15.13
CA LEU A 78 -3.09 17.31 -16.48
C LEU A 78 -3.60 16.17 -17.35
N TYR A 79 -3.97 15.02 -16.75
CA TYR A 79 -4.48 13.87 -17.51
C TYR A 79 -5.87 14.14 -18.11
N ASP A 80 -6.68 14.96 -17.44
CA ASP A 80 -8.03 15.33 -17.90
C ASP A 80 -8.05 16.64 -18.69
N ILE A 81 -6.89 17.28 -18.89
CA ILE A 81 -6.81 18.64 -19.40
C ILE A 81 -7.26 18.77 -20.85
N GLN A 82 -7.11 17.71 -21.65
CA GLN A 82 -7.60 17.66 -23.03
C GLN A 82 -9.13 17.65 -23.11
N GLY A 83 -9.81 17.14 -22.08
CA GLY A 83 -11.26 17.24 -21.95
C GLY A 83 -11.72 18.61 -21.44
N GLN A 84 -10.81 19.40 -20.89
CA GLN A 84 -11.07 20.72 -20.34
C GLN A 84 -10.67 21.80 -21.37
N GLN A 85 -11.51 22.00 -22.40
CA GLN A 85 -11.35 23.06 -23.42
C GLN A 85 -11.43 24.50 -22.89
N LYS A 86 -11.36 24.70 -21.56
CA LYS A 86 -11.46 26.01 -20.92
C LYS A 86 -10.57 26.03 -19.68
N CYS A 87 -9.78 27.10 -19.52
CA CYS A 87 -9.18 27.42 -18.23
C CYS A 87 -10.29 27.91 -17.27
N THR A 88 -10.91 26.97 -16.55
CA THR A 88 -11.84 27.29 -15.48
C THR A 88 -11.09 27.83 -14.25
N ALA A 89 -11.81 28.41 -13.30
CA ALA A 89 -11.21 28.86 -12.04
C ALA A 89 -10.49 27.71 -11.29
N ASP A 90 -11.03 26.50 -11.36
CA ASP A 90 -10.44 25.31 -10.74
C ASP A 90 -9.14 24.87 -11.43
N VAL A 91 -9.12 24.93 -12.77
CA VAL A 91 -7.92 24.64 -13.57
C VAL A 91 -6.82 25.66 -13.30
N LEU A 92 -7.16 26.95 -13.27
CA LEU A 92 -6.20 28.00 -12.91
C LEU A 92 -5.65 27.83 -11.49
N LYS A 93 -6.50 27.39 -10.55
CA LYS A 93 -6.07 27.08 -9.18
C LYS A 93 -5.10 25.89 -9.16
N ALA A 94 -5.38 24.84 -9.93
CA ALA A 94 -4.50 23.69 -10.07
C ALA A 94 -3.14 24.08 -10.67
N TRP A 95 -3.13 24.89 -11.73
CA TRP A 95 -1.89 25.43 -12.31
C TRP A 95 -1.08 26.27 -11.33
N LYS A 96 -1.72 27.13 -10.54
CA LYS A 96 -1.02 27.93 -9.51
C LYS A 96 -0.44 27.07 -8.39
N ASN A 97 -1.14 26.00 -8.00
CA ASN A 97 -0.62 25.06 -7.02
C ASN A 97 0.61 24.34 -7.57
N LEU A 98 0.57 23.91 -8.84
CA LEU A 98 1.70 23.30 -9.53
C LEU A 98 2.88 24.27 -9.64
N GLU A 99 2.65 25.50 -10.07
CA GLU A 99 3.66 26.56 -10.14
C GLU A 99 4.37 26.78 -8.80
N LYS A 100 3.58 26.87 -7.71
CA LYS A 100 4.13 27.05 -6.37
C LYS A 100 4.95 25.84 -5.92
N SER A 101 4.51 24.62 -6.20
CA SER A 101 5.22 23.41 -5.82
C SER A 101 6.51 23.18 -6.62
N LEU A 102 6.59 23.72 -7.84
CA LEU A 102 7.78 23.65 -8.70
C LEU A 102 8.71 24.86 -8.56
N MET A 103 8.33 25.85 -7.75
CA MET A 103 9.15 27.02 -7.48
C MET A 103 10.30 26.62 -6.56
N ASP A 104 11.53 26.89 -7.01
CA ASP A 104 12.74 26.74 -6.21
C ASP A 104 13.45 28.09 -6.10
N ASN A 105 13.78 28.49 -4.87
CA ASN A 105 14.50 29.73 -4.56
C ASN A 105 13.92 31.00 -5.23
N GLY A 106 12.59 31.06 -5.39
CA GLY A 106 11.88 32.19 -6.01
C GLY A 106 11.88 32.20 -7.54
N ASN A 107 12.58 31.25 -8.18
CA ASN A 107 12.53 31.05 -9.61
C ASN A 107 11.35 30.15 -9.98
N LYS A 108 10.54 30.62 -10.92
CA LYS A 108 9.38 29.89 -11.44
C LYS A 108 9.78 29.15 -12.71
N SER A 109 9.62 27.83 -12.70
CA SER A 109 9.84 27.00 -13.89
C SER A 109 8.66 27.06 -14.87
N ILE A 110 7.48 27.45 -14.39
CA ILE A 110 6.24 27.55 -15.16
C ILE A 110 5.45 28.79 -14.74
N ASP A 111 4.66 29.37 -15.65
CA ASP A 111 3.70 30.43 -15.33
C ASP A 111 2.26 29.91 -15.51
N ALA A 112 1.50 29.91 -14.41
CA ALA A 112 0.16 29.36 -14.40
C ALA A 112 -0.83 30.13 -15.29
N LYS A 113 -0.64 31.44 -15.48
CA LYS A 113 -1.53 32.25 -16.32
C LYS A 113 -1.24 32.01 -17.78
N ASP A 114 0.03 31.96 -18.15
CA ASP A 114 0.45 31.74 -19.54
C ASP A 114 -0.03 30.38 -20.03
N LEU A 115 0.17 29.32 -19.23
CA LEU A 115 -0.31 27.97 -19.55
C LEU A 115 -1.84 27.89 -19.69
N CYS A 116 -2.56 28.66 -18.87
CA CYS A 116 -4.02 28.75 -18.99
C CYS A 116 -4.46 29.48 -20.27
N CYS A 117 -3.73 30.52 -20.69
CA CYS A 117 -3.97 31.20 -21.96
C CYS A 117 -3.67 30.28 -23.14
N GLU A 118 -2.57 29.51 -23.09
CA GLU A 118 -2.23 28.51 -24.12
C GLU A 118 -3.31 27.45 -24.26
N LEU A 119 -3.85 26.94 -23.16
CA LEU A 119 -4.98 25.99 -23.19
C LEU A 119 -6.22 26.56 -23.89
N ILE A 120 -6.55 27.84 -23.65
CA ILE A 120 -7.66 28.51 -24.33
C ILE A 120 -7.36 28.67 -25.82
N ALA A 121 -6.10 28.90 -26.19
CA ALA A 121 -5.70 29.10 -27.58
C ALA A 121 -5.66 27.80 -28.41
N ILE A 122 -5.50 26.64 -27.74
CA ILE A 122 -5.49 25.31 -28.36
C ILE A 122 -6.90 24.71 -28.47
N ALA A 123 -7.84 25.15 -27.63
CA ALA A 123 -9.24 24.73 -27.62
C ALA A 123 -10.07 25.35 -28.76
#